data_AF-A0A7Z9VWP8-F1
#
_entry.id   AF-A0A7Z9VWP8-F1
#
_cell.length_a   1.000
_cell.length_b   1.000
_cell.length_c   1.000
_cell.angle_alpha   90.00
_cell.angle_beta   90.00
_cell.angle_gamma   90.00
#
_symmetry.space_group_name_H-M   'P 1'
#
loop_
_entity.id
_entity.type
_entity.pdbx_description
1 polymer ?
#
loop_
_entity_poly.entity_id
_entity_poly.type
_entity_poly.pdbx_seq_one_letter_code
_entity_poly.pdbx_strand_id
1 'polypeptide(L)'
;MKVINSIWQRMKEHYLLTTFFTTMLADFWANWYSYAIVHDWIVLQAFLGLALPFINFPAVIFFFDRETLLERFKICSVGAISMMFGSTAMLLMIRAGIGVGNDVIP
;
A
#
# COMPACT_ATOMS: atom_id res chain seq x y z
N MET A 1 -16.06 1.75 -20.33
CA MET A 1 -14.96 2.66 -20.73
C MET A 1 -15.07 4.07 -20.15
N LYS A 2 -16.19 4.81 -20.31
CA LYS A 2 -16.31 6.20 -19.78
C LYS A 2 -16.04 6.33 -18.26
N VAL A 3 -16.52 5.37 -17.45
CA VAL A 3 -16.35 5.38 -15.99
C VAL A 3 -14.88 5.18 -15.58
N ILE A 4 -14.18 4.23 -16.21
CA ILE A 4 -12.75 3.94 -15.94
C ILE A 4 -11.90 5.18 -16.26
N ASN A 5 -12.15 5.83 -17.39
CA ASN A 5 -11.42 7.04 -17.77
C ASN A 5 -11.71 8.21 -16.80
N SER A 6 -12.94 8.31 -16.30
CA SER A 6 -13.30 9.34 -15.31
C SER A 6 -12.63 9.12 -13.96
N ILE A 7 -12.56 7.87 -13.49
CA ILE A 7 -11.85 7.51 -12.25
C ILE A 7 -10.35 7.79 -12.40
N TRP A 8 -9.76 7.40 -13.53
CA TRP A 8 -8.35 7.63 -13.82
C TRP A 8 -7.99 9.11 -13.87
N GLN A 9 -8.84 9.96 -14.48
CA GLN A 9 -8.63 11.41 -14.50
C GLN A 9 -8.68 12.01 -13.09
N ARG A 10 -9.65 11.60 -12.26
CA ARG A 10 -9.70 12.03 -10.86
C ARG A 10 -8.48 11.60 -10.05
N MET A 11 -7.96 10.39 -10.30
CA MET A 11 -6.73 9.92 -9.66
C MET A 11 -5.53 10.77 -10.06
N LYS A 12 -5.45 11.22 -11.33
CA LYS A 12 -4.39 12.13 -11.80
C LYS A 12 -4.51 13.54 -11.22
N GLU A 13 -5.73 14.09 -11.16
CA GLU A 13 -6.00 15.40 -10.56
C GLU A 13 -5.60 15.43 -9.08
N HIS A 14 -5.89 14.35 -8.35
CA HIS A 14 -5.54 14.19 -6.94
C HIS A 14 -4.38 13.20 -6.74
N TYR A 15 -3.32 13.31 -7.54
CA TYR A 15 -2.22 12.34 -7.54
C TYR A 15 -1.56 12.17 -6.16
N LEU A 16 -1.36 13.24 -5.38
CA LEU A 16 -0.76 13.14 -4.04
C LEU A 16 -1.63 12.34 -3.08
N LEU A 17 -2.95 12.58 -3.10
CA LEU A 17 -3.90 11.89 -2.23
C LEU A 17 -4.05 10.43 -2.67
N THR A 18 -4.08 10.20 -3.98
CA THR A 18 -4.11 8.84 -4.54
C THR A 18 -2.84 8.08 -4.17
N THR A 19 -1.65 8.66 -4.37
CA THR A 19 -0.39 8.09 -3.90
C THR A 19 -0.44 7.80 -2.40
N PHE A 20 -0.93 8.73 -1.58
CA PHE A 20 -1.04 8.53 -0.14
C PHE A 20 -1.85 7.27 0.19
N PHE A 21 -3.07 7.11 -0.32
CA PHE A 21 -3.89 5.94 0.01
C PHE A 21 -3.36 4.65 -0.62
N THR A 22 -2.88 4.72 -1.86
CA THR A 22 -2.32 3.57 -2.57
C THR A 22 -1.06 3.05 -1.90
N THR A 23 -0.13 3.95 -1.50
CA THR A 23 1.07 3.59 -0.77
C THR A 23 0.75 3.08 0.64
N MET A 24 -0.28 3.60 1.30
CA MET A 24 -0.66 3.19 2.66
C MET A 24 -1.19 1.75 2.62
N LEU A 25 -2.05 1.46 1.65
CA LEU A 25 -2.57 0.12 1.42
C LEU A 25 -1.47 -0.85 0.96
N ALA A 26 -0.58 -0.41 0.06
CA ALA A 26 0.55 -1.22 -0.38
C ALA A 26 1.47 -1.58 0.79
N ASP A 27 1.77 -0.61 1.66
CA ASP A 27 2.62 -0.81 2.83
C ASP A 27 1.95 -1.70 3.88
N PHE A 28 0.67 -1.45 4.19
CA PHE A 28 -0.12 -2.33 5.05
C PHE A 28 -0.10 -3.79 4.54
N TRP A 29 -0.29 -3.96 3.23
CA TRP A 29 -0.29 -5.27 2.57
C TRP A 29 1.10 -5.92 2.55
N ALA A 30 2.16 -5.14 2.35
CA ALA A 30 3.55 -5.62 2.38
C ALA A 30 3.96 -6.08 3.79
N ASN A 31 3.50 -5.39 4.83
CA ASN A 31 3.71 -5.80 6.20
C ASN A 31 2.94 -7.12 6.47
N TRP A 32 1.70 -7.23 6.02
CA TRP A 32 0.92 -8.48 6.13
C TRP A 32 1.56 -9.66 5.38
N TYR A 33 2.12 -9.39 4.20
CA TYR A 33 2.92 -10.35 3.44
C TYR A 33 4.14 -10.82 4.25
N SER A 34 4.86 -9.90 4.89
CA SER A 34 6.01 -10.22 5.74
C SER A 34 5.60 -11.04 6.97
N TYR A 35 4.45 -10.73 7.55
CA TYR A 35 3.87 -11.50 8.65
C TYR A 35 3.50 -12.93 8.23
N ALA A 36 2.86 -13.09 7.07
CA ALA A 36 2.53 -14.41 6.53
C ALA A 36 3.76 -15.29 6.28
N ILE A 37 4.92 -14.69 5.95
CA ILE A 37 6.20 -15.41 5.84
C ILE A 37 6.64 -15.94 7.21
N VAL A 38 6.60 -15.10 8.26
CA VAL A 38 7.05 -15.46 9.61
C VAL A 38 6.18 -16.56 10.23
N HIS A 39 4.90 -16.63 9.85
CA HIS A 39 3.94 -17.63 10.33
C HIS A 39 3.76 -18.84 9.41
N ASP A 40 4.63 -19.02 8.40
CA ASP A 40 4.58 -20.13 7.44
C ASP A 40 3.24 -20.27 6.71
N TRP A 41 2.52 -19.15 6.50
CA TRP A 41 1.25 -19.11 5.78
C TRP A 41 1.48 -19.06 4.27
N ILE A 42 2.05 -20.12 3.71
CA ILE A 42 2.56 -20.20 2.32
C ILE A 42 1.52 -19.79 1.28
N VAL A 43 0.29 -20.31 1.39
CA VAL A 43 -0.78 -20.02 0.42
C VAL A 43 -1.15 -18.53 0.48
N LEU A 44 -1.34 -17.99 1.68
CA LEU A 44 -1.70 -16.59 1.88
C LEU A 44 -0.56 -15.67 1.39
N GLN A 45 0.69 -15.97 1.76
CA GLN A 45 1.87 -15.25 1.31
C GLN A 45 1.95 -15.16 -0.22
N ALA A 46 1.67 -16.26 -0.94
CA ALA A 46 1.70 -16.27 -2.40
C ALA A 46 0.66 -15.31 -3.02
N PHE A 47 -0.58 -15.31 -2.51
CA PHE A 47 -1.61 -14.38 -2.97
C PHE A 47 -1.31 -12.92 -2.60
N LEU A 48 -0.77 -12.69 -1.41
CA LEU A 48 -0.36 -11.35 -0.98
C LEU A 48 0.76 -10.81 -1.88
N GLY A 49 1.77 -11.63 -2.17
CA GLY A 49 2.89 -11.29 -3.05
C GLY A 49 2.45 -11.00 -4.48
N LEU A 50 1.46 -11.74 -4.99
CA LEU A 50 0.89 -11.51 -6.32
C LEU A 50 0.13 -10.18 -6.40
N ALA A 51 -0.63 -9.83 -5.35
CA ALA A 51 -1.46 -8.61 -5.34
C ALA A 51 -0.64 -7.33 -5.14
N LEU A 52 0.49 -7.41 -4.42
CA LEU A 52 1.28 -6.23 -4.02
C LEU A 52 1.73 -5.33 -5.19
N PRO A 53 2.25 -5.85 -6.33
CA PRO A 53 2.60 -5.03 -7.48
C PRO A 53 1.41 -4.27 -8.07
N PHE A 54 0.23 -4.89 -8.11
CA PHE A 54 -0.98 -4.26 -8.64
C PHE A 54 -1.47 -3.13 -7.74
N ILE A 55 -1.37 -3.31 -6.42
CA ILE A 55 -1.73 -2.27 -5.45
C ILE A 55 -0.75 -1.11 -5.59
N ASN A 56 0.55 -1.35 -5.71
CA ASN A 56 1.54 -0.27 -5.80
C ASN A 56 1.61 0.42 -7.19
N PHE A 57 1.05 -0.20 -8.23
CA PHE A 57 1.18 0.25 -9.61
C PHE A 57 0.76 1.72 -9.86
N PRO A 58 -0.37 2.24 -9.31
CA PRO A 58 -0.75 3.64 -9.52
C PRO A 58 0.25 4.64 -8.93
N ALA A 59 0.81 4.34 -7.75
CA ALA A 59 1.79 5.20 -7.09
C ALA A 59 3.09 5.27 -7.91
N VAL A 60 3.53 4.13 -8.46
CA VAL A 60 4.71 4.04 -9.32
C VAL A 60 4.50 4.81 -10.63
N ILE A 61 3.33 4.70 -11.26
CA ILE A 61 3.00 5.48 -12.46
C ILE A 61 3.08 6.97 -12.18
N PHE A 62 2.46 7.46 -11.10
CA PHE A 62 2.47 8.89 -10.80
C PHE A 62 3.86 9.41 -10.47
N PHE A 63 4.75 8.57 -9.93
CA PHE A 63 6.14 8.94 -9.74
C PHE A 63 6.89 9.12 -11.06
N PHE A 64 6.69 8.21 -12.02
CA PHE A 64 7.35 8.27 -13.33
C PHE A 64 6.76 9.33 -14.27
N ASP A 65 5.46 9.62 -14.20
CA ASP A 65 4.75 10.61 -15.04
C ASP A 65 5.17 12.06 -14.74
N ARG A 66 5.95 12.30 -13.67
CA ARG A 66 6.45 13.64 -13.30
C ARG A 66 7.85 13.89 -13.82
N GLU A 67 8.02 15.00 -14.52
CA GLU A 67 9.30 15.40 -15.14
C GLU A 67 10.25 16.07 -14.13
N THR A 68 9.71 16.75 -13.12
CA THR A 68 10.52 17.53 -12.16
C THR A 68 10.90 16.72 -10.92
N LEU A 69 12.15 16.86 -10.47
CA LEU A 69 12.64 16.25 -9.23
C LEU A 69 11.86 16.71 -7.99
N LEU A 70 11.40 17.96 -7.97
CA LEU A 70 10.66 18.53 -6.85
C LEU A 70 9.27 17.88 -6.69
N GLU A 71 8.59 17.57 -7.79
CA GLU A 71 7.32 16.83 -7.73
C GLU A 71 7.53 15.38 -7.31
N ARG A 72 8.58 14.72 -7.82
CA ARG A 72 8.96 13.37 -7.35
C ARG A 72 9.28 13.35 -5.87
N PHE A 73 9.97 14.36 -5.37
CA PHE A 73 10.27 14.51 -3.94
C PHE A 73 8.99 14.68 -3.13
N LYS A 74 8.03 15.50 -3.57
CA LYS A 74 6.71 15.63 -2.92
C LYS A 74 5.98 14.29 -2.84
N ILE A 75 5.95 13.53 -3.94
CA ILE A 75 5.35 12.19 -3.99
C ILE A 75 6.06 11.25 -3.00
N CYS A 76 7.39 11.29 -2.96
CA CYS A 76 8.20 10.50 -2.04
C CYS A 76 7.94 10.86 -0.57
N SER A 77 7.88 12.16 -0.22
CA SER A 77 7.56 12.61 1.14
C SER A 77 6.17 12.16 1.58
N VAL A 78 5.17 12.30 0.70
CA VAL A 78 3.81 11.81 0.96
C VAL A 78 3.79 10.29 1.10
N GLY A 79 4.54 9.58 0.26
CA GLY A 79 4.71 8.13 0.34
C GLY A 79 5.34 7.69 1.67
N ALA A 80 6.38 8.36 2.14
CA ALA A 80 7.04 8.03 3.41
C ALA A 80 6.09 8.19 4.60
N ILE A 81 5.33 9.29 4.66
CA ILE A 81 4.31 9.50 5.70
C ILE A 81 3.22 8.43 5.59
N SER A 82 2.80 8.11 4.38
CA SER A 82 1.80 7.08 4.11
C SER A 82 2.24 5.68 4.59
N MET A 83 3.49 5.29 4.36
CA MET A 83 4.07 4.03 4.85
C MET A 83 4.09 3.98 6.38
N MET A 84 4.36 5.11 7.06
CA MET A 84 4.27 5.17 8.52
C MET A 84 2.86 4.81 9.01
N PHE A 85 1.81 5.28 8.32
CA PHE A 85 0.43 4.91 8.66
C PHE A 85 0.09 3.46 8.31
N GLY A 86 0.53 2.96 7.15
CA GLY A 86 0.27 1.59 6.70
C GLY A 86 0.82 0.53 7.65
N SER A 87 2.12 0.64 7.96
CA SER A 87 2.82 -0.23 8.92
C SER A 87 2.22 -0.14 10.33
N THR A 88 1.94 1.08 10.82
CA THR A 88 1.34 1.26 12.16
C THR A 88 -0.06 0.66 12.23
N ALA A 89 -0.89 0.84 11.20
CA ALA A 89 -2.23 0.28 11.16
C ALA A 89 -2.21 -1.26 11.20
N MET A 90 -1.28 -1.89 10.48
CA MET A 90 -1.10 -3.34 10.51
C MET A 90 -0.68 -3.82 11.91
N LEU A 91 0.27 -3.15 12.55
CA LEU A 91 0.71 -3.49 13.91
C LEU A 91 -0.42 -3.34 14.94
N LEU A 92 -1.22 -2.28 14.84
CA LEU A 92 -2.38 -2.08 15.71
C LEU A 92 -3.45 -3.17 15.51
N MET A 93 -3.66 -3.60 14.26
CA MET A 93 -4.59 -4.68 13.93
C MET A 93 -4.13 -6.01 14.53
N ILE A 94 -2.84 -6.34 14.41
CA ILE A 94 -2.26 -7.54 15.03
C ILE A 94 -2.37 -7.47 16.55
N ARG A 95 -2.02 -6.32 17.14
CA ARG A 95 -2.12 -6.10 18.59
C ARG A 95 -3.55 -6.26 19.11
N ALA A 96 -4.55 -5.89 18.30
CA ALA A 96 -5.97 -6.06 18.63
C ALA A 96 -6.48 -7.50 18.41
N GLY A 97 -5.64 -8.42 17.92
CA GLY A 97 -6.04 -9.79 17.59
C GLY A 97 -6.95 -9.90 16.37
N ILE A 98 -7.00 -8.87 15.53
CA ILE A 98 -7.83 -8.86 14.32
C ILE A 98 -7.02 -9.49 13.18
N GLY A 99 -7.53 -10.56 12.59
CA GLY A 99 -6.87 -11.27 11.48
C GLY A 99 -5.75 -12.22 11.90
N VAL A 100 -5.52 -12.37 13.21
CA VAL A 100 -4.55 -13.29 13.81
C VAL A 100 -5.31 -14.22 14.74
N GLY A 101 -5.05 -15.53 14.69
CA GLY A 101 -5.69 -16.47 15.63
C GLY A 101 -5.36 -16.12 17.09
N ASN A 102 -6.26 -16.46 18.03
CA ASN A 102 -6.09 -16.19 19.46
C ASN A 102 -4.80 -16.80 20.06
N ASP A 103 -4.16 -17.74 19.36
CA ASP A 103 -2.99 -18.49 19.82
C ASP A 103 -1.64 -17.82 19.47
N VAL A 104 -1.65 -16.63 18.85
CA VAL A 104 -0.45 -16.04 18.22
C VAL A 104 0.05 -14.76 18.91
N ILE A 105 -0.69 -14.25 19.91
CA ILE A 105 -0.27 -13.10 20.73
C ILE A 105 0.37 -13.65 22.01
N PRO A 106 1.70 -13.47 22.24
CA PRO A 106 2.33 -13.84 23.50
C PRO A 106 1.88 -12.95 24.67
#